data_AF-A0A1I3NXV5-F1
#
_entry.id   AF-A0A1I3NXV5-F1
#
_cell.length_a   1.000
_cell.length_b   1.000
_cell.length_c   1.000
_cell.angle_alpha   90.00
_cell.angle_beta   90.00
_cell.angle_gamma   90.00
#
_symmetry.space_group_name_H-M   'P 1'
#
loop_
_entity.id
_entity.type
_entity.pdbx_description
1 polymer ?
#
loop_
_entity_poly.entity_id
_entity_poly.type
_entity_poly.pdbx_seq_one_letter_code
_entity_poly.pdbx_strand_id
1 'polypeptide(L)'
;MTNDILPLPKAQGMPRPSVSRAQVQGGVLWLILGCLVFVLSGPFDPLSGSLAAALATGLFGLSGAVALWAMGPLGYPHRTFGAPNSITFLRLALLCVLSVALLRAGMLTQMGYAVFGIAVLALSLDGLDGWLARRNGLSTAFGARFDMEVDAALACMLSLILLMAGRVGIEVLILGFSRYAFLLAGIWLTWLRAPLPERFGRKVVCVLQIGALCVLVLPGLPPLLAKVISLGAAGLLTWSFGRDVLYLAARR
;
A
#
# COMPACT_ATOMS: atom_id res chain seq x y z
N MET A 1 -63.94 16.18 19.67
CA MET A 1 -62.51 16.48 19.85
C MET A 1 -61.86 15.28 20.51
N THR A 2 -61.49 14.28 19.72
CA THR A 2 -60.78 13.07 20.17
C THR A 2 -59.46 13.06 19.41
N ASN A 3 -58.36 13.27 20.15
CA ASN A 3 -57.00 13.26 19.64
C ASN A 3 -56.57 11.80 19.42
N ASP A 4 -56.76 11.28 18.21
CA ASP A 4 -56.14 10.03 17.78
C ASP A 4 -54.68 10.30 17.39
N ILE A 5 -53.80 10.17 18.38
CA ILE A 5 -52.35 10.16 18.15
C ILE A 5 -51.99 8.77 17.63
N LEU A 6 -51.79 8.66 16.31
CA LEU A 6 -51.18 7.50 15.67
C LEU A 6 -49.84 7.17 16.36
N PRO A 7 -49.59 5.91 16.78
CA PRO A 7 -48.32 5.54 17.37
C PRO A 7 -47.22 5.67 16.32
N LEU A 8 -46.17 6.43 16.65
CA LEU A 8 -44.98 6.57 15.82
C LEU A 8 -44.38 5.18 15.53
N PRO A 9 -43.97 4.90 14.27
CA PRO A 9 -43.33 3.64 13.93
C PRO A 9 -42.07 3.46 14.79
N LYS A 10 -41.98 2.31 15.47
CA LYS A 10 -40.78 1.91 16.21
C LYS A 10 -39.57 2.10 15.30
N ALA A 11 -38.65 2.96 15.70
CA ALA A 11 -37.36 3.10 15.05
C ALA A 11 -36.75 1.70 14.94
N GLN A 12 -36.75 1.13 13.74
CA GLN A 12 -35.99 -0.07 13.43
C GLN A 12 -34.55 0.28 13.80
N GLY A 13 -34.04 -0.34 14.87
CA GLY A 13 -32.74 -0.01 15.40
C GLY A 13 -31.72 -0.10 14.27
N MET A 14 -31.03 1.02 14.00
CA MET A 14 -29.87 0.98 13.12
C MET A 14 -28.99 -0.19 13.57
N PRO A 15 -28.62 -1.12 12.68
CA PRO A 15 -27.80 -2.25 13.06
C PRO A 15 -26.56 -1.71 13.76
N ARG A 16 -26.37 -2.09 15.04
CA ARG A 16 -25.16 -1.72 15.79
C ARG A 16 -23.97 -2.20 14.97
N PRO A 17 -22.93 -1.38 14.75
CA PRO A 17 -21.72 -1.84 14.07
C PRO A 17 -21.13 -2.98 14.91
N SER A 18 -21.39 -4.22 14.52
CA SER A 18 -20.88 -5.39 15.19
C SER A 18 -19.54 -5.73 14.56
N VAL A 19 -18.50 -5.82 15.39
CA VAL A 19 -17.17 -6.21 14.94
C VAL A 19 -17.25 -7.65 14.44
N SER A 20 -16.91 -7.87 13.17
CA SER A 20 -16.95 -9.20 12.57
C SER A 20 -15.83 -10.09 13.11
N ARG A 21 -16.02 -11.42 13.08
CA ARG A 21 -14.94 -12.37 13.44
C ARG A 21 -13.67 -12.18 12.61
N ALA A 22 -13.82 -11.80 11.34
CA ALA A 22 -12.69 -11.47 10.46
C ALA A 22 -11.92 -10.24 10.95
N GLN A 23 -12.60 -9.20 11.42
CA GLN A 23 -11.96 -8.02 12.02
C GLN A 23 -11.24 -8.36 13.33
N VAL A 24 -11.78 -9.25 14.16
CA VAL A 24 -11.09 -9.71 15.37
C VAL A 24 -9.81 -10.48 15.02
N GLN A 25 -9.86 -11.40 14.05
CA GLN A 25 -8.68 -12.11 13.57
C GLN A 25 -7.63 -11.17 12.99
N GLY A 26 -8.07 -10.21 12.16
CA GLY A 26 -7.21 -9.16 11.64
C GLY A 26 -6.60 -8.29 12.74
N GLY A 27 -7.36 -7.97 13.79
CA GLY A 27 -6.89 -7.23 14.97
C GLY A 27 -5.85 -7.98 15.79
N VAL A 28 -6.02 -9.29 15.99
CA VAL A 28 -4.99 -10.12 16.65
C VAL A 28 -3.70 -10.15 15.83
N LEU A 29 -3.82 -10.37 14.51
CA LEU A 29 -2.66 -10.34 13.61
C LEU A 29 -1.99 -8.96 13.61
N TRP A 30 -2.77 -7.88 13.63
CA TRP A 30 -2.29 -6.51 13.72
C TRP A 30 -1.49 -6.27 15.00
N LEU A 31 -1.91 -6.79 16.15
CA LEU A 31 -1.11 -6.68 17.39
C LEU A 31 0.20 -7.46 17.30
N ILE A 32 0.16 -8.70 16.80
CA ILE A 32 1.35 -9.55 16.63
C ILE A 32 2.36 -8.89 15.70
N LEU A 33 1.90 -8.42 14.55
CA LEU A 33 2.74 -7.74 13.57
C LEU A 33 3.22 -6.38 14.08
N GLY A 34 2.46 -5.69 14.92
CA GLY A 34 2.90 -4.45 15.57
C GLY A 34 4.12 -4.69 16.47
N CYS A 35 4.11 -5.77 17.27
CA CYS A 35 5.27 -6.19 18.04
C CYS A 35 6.47 -6.54 17.12
N LEU A 36 6.20 -7.24 16.00
CA LEU A 36 7.24 -7.56 15.03
C LEU A 36 7.85 -6.29 14.41
N VAL A 37 7.04 -5.30 14.03
CA VAL A 37 7.51 -4.01 13.50
C VAL A 37 8.39 -3.32 14.52
N PHE A 38 7.98 -3.27 15.79
CA PHE A 38 8.77 -2.66 16.85
C PHE A 38 10.13 -3.34 17.02
N VAL A 39 10.14 -4.67 17.10
CA VAL A 39 11.37 -5.48 17.27
C VAL A 39 12.29 -5.35 16.06
N LEU A 40 11.75 -5.45 14.84
CA LEU A 40 12.55 -5.36 13.62
C LEU A 40 13.08 -3.95 13.39
N SER A 41 12.36 -2.90 13.82
CA SER A 41 12.79 -1.50 13.64
C SER A 41 13.88 -1.09 14.62
N GLY A 42 13.95 -1.69 15.81
CA GLY A 42 14.92 -1.34 16.86
C GLY A 42 16.40 -1.38 16.41
N PRO A 43 16.87 -2.46 15.74
CA PRO A 43 18.24 -2.56 15.26
C PRO A 43 18.65 -1.50 14.22
N PHE A 44 17.70 -0.93 13.48
CA PHE A 44 17.99 0.07 12.44
C PHE A 44 18.34 1.44 13.02
N ASP A 45 18.08 1.69 14.31
CA ASP A 45 18.39 2.97 14.93
C ASP A 45 18.98 2.87 16.36
N PRO A 46 20.26 2.48 16.49
CA PRO A 46 20.92 2.39 17.80
C PRO A 46 21.08 3.74 18.54
N LEU A 47 20.98 4.87 17.82
CA LEU A 47 21.31 6.21 18.35
C LEU A 47 20.07 7.05 18.67
N SER A 48 18.94 6.88 17.96
CA SER A 48 17.66 7.53 18.29
C SER A 48 16.81 6.71 19.25
N GLY A 49 17.24 5.50 19.59
CA GLY A 49 16.57 4.61 20.54
C GLY A 49 15.23 4.08 20.02
N SER A 50 14.27 3.94 20.94
CA SER A 50 12.92 3.39 20.68
C SER A 50 12.01 4.31 19.84
N LEU A 51 12.43 5.54 19.51
CA LEU A 51 11.58 6.50 18.80
C LEU A 51 11.32 6.07 17.34
N ALA A 52 12.35 5.65 16.59
CA ALA A 52 12.18 5.16 15.22
C ALA A 52 11.25 3.94 15.17
N ALA A 53 11.45 3.01 16.10
CA ALA A 53 10.59 1.85 16.27
C ALA A 53 9.16 2.24 16.66
N ALA A 54 8.98 3.24 17.54
CA ALA A 54 7.67 3.75 17.93
C ALA A 54 6.95 4.44 16.77
N LEU A 55 7.66 5.23 15.93
CA LEU A 55 7.08 5.87 14.75
C LEU A 55 6.67 4.84 13.70
N ALA A 56 7.52 3.86 13.40
CA ALA A 56 7.19 2.75 12.50
C ALA A 56 5.99 1.94 13.00
N THR A 57 5.97 1.63 14.30
CA THR A 57 4.86 0.91 14.93
C THR A 57 3.58 1.76 14.96
N GLY A 58 3.69 3.07 15.17
CA GLY A 58 2.58 4.01 15.11
C GLY A 58 1.99 4.12 13.70
N LEU A 59 2.85 4.20 12.67
CA LEU A 59 2.44 4.19 11.27
C LEU A 59 1.71 2.89 10.91
N PHE A 60 2.25 1.75 11.35
CA PHE A 60 1.62 0.45 11.18
C PHE A 60 0.29 0.35 11.94
N GLY A 61 0.26 0.90 13.15
CA GLY A 61 -0.92 1.01 13.99
C GLY A 61 -2.06 1.74 13.26
N LEU A 62 -1.78 2.95 12.80
CA LEU A 62 -2.74 3.79 12.10
C LEU A 62 -3.22 3.14 10.79
N SER A 63 -2.28 2.64 9.98
CA SER A 63 -2.56 2.03 8.68
C SER A 63 -3.39 0.75 8.82
N GLY A 64 -3.04 -0.11 9.79
CA GLY A 64 -3.80 -1.32 10.10
C GLY A 64 -5.20 -1.03 10.65
N ALA A 65 -5.35 -0.01 11.50
CA ALA A 65 -6.67 0.41 11.99
C ALA A 65 -7.57 0.90 10.85
N VAL A 66 -7.05 1.72 9.94
CA VAL A 66 -7.77 2.17 8.74
C VAL A 66 -8.17 0.98 7.85
N ALA A 67 -7.26 0.01 7.65
CA ALA A 67 -7.56 -1.19 6.88
C ALA A 67 -8.68 -2.03 7.51
N LEU A 68 -8.63 -2.29 8.83
CA LEU A 68 -9.68 -3.06 9.53
C LEU A 68 -11.02 -2.32 9.56
N TRP A 69 -10.99 -0.98 9.66
CA TRP A 69 -12.19 -0.16 9.57
C TRP A 69 -12.82 -0.23 8.17
N ALA A 70 -12.01 -0.17 7.11
CA ALA A 70 -12.46 -0.22 5.72
C ALA A 70 -13.18 -1.53 5.34
N MET A 71 -13.00 -2.61 6.10
CA MET A 71 -13.74 -3.87 5.89
C MET A 71 -15.26 -3.71 6.01
N GLY A 72 -15.72 -2.84 6.91
CA GLY A 72 -17.16 -2.60 7.14
C GLY A 72 -17.83 -1.92 5.94
N PRO A 73 -17.40 -0.70 5.56
CA PRO A 73 -17.96 0.02 4.42
C PRO A 73 -17.81 -0.72 3.07
N LEU A 74 -16.79 -1.55 2.92
CA LEU A 74 -16.55 -2.33 1.70
C LEU A 74 -17.28 -3.68 1.67
N GLY A 75 -18.10 -3.98 2.69
CA GLY A 75 -18.96 -5.16 2.71
C GLY A 75 -18.18 -6.47 2.67
N TYR A 76 -17.17 -6.63 3.53
CA TYR A 76 -16.34 -7.84 3.54
C TYR A 76 -17.18 -9.11 3.77
N PRO A 77 -17.22 -10.05 2.80
CA PRO A 77 -18.22 -11.12 2.79
C PRO A 77 -17.83 -12.36 3.63
N HIS A 78 -16.55 -12.50 3.97
CA HIS A 78 -16.06 -13.72 4.63
C HIS A 78 -16.05 -13.61 6.15
N ARG A 79 -16.30 -14.74 6.83
CA ARG A 79 -16.27 -14.81 8.30
C ARG A 79 -14.85 -14.82 8.87
N THR A 80 -13.84 -15.10 8.03
CA THR A 80 -12.43 -15.16 8.40
C THR A 80 -11.62 -14.11 7.63
N PHE A 81 -10.53 -13.65 8.23
CA PHE A 81 -9.65 -12.66 7.60
C PHE A 81 -8.96 -13.22 6.35
N GLY A 82 -8.62 -14.52 6.37
CA GLY A 82 -8.09 -15.24 5.20
C GLY A 82 -6.60 -15.01 4.99
N ALA A 83 -5.93 -16.02 4.42
CA ALA A 83 -4.49 -15.98 4.17
C ALA A 83 -4.03 -14.82 3.25
N PRO A 84 -4.75 -14.46 2.17
CA PRO A 84 -4.33 -13.34 1.31
C PRO A 84 -4.24 -12.01 2.08
N ASN A 85 -5.29 -11.66 2.84
CA ASN A 85 -5.27 -10.41 3.61
C ASN A 85 -4.20 -10.43 4.71
N SER A 86 -3.92 -11.59 5.32
CA SER A 86 -2.83 -11.73 6.29
C SER A 86 -1.46 -11.45 5.67
N ILE A 87 -1.22 -11.92 4.45
CA ILE A 87 0.02 -11.65 3.71
C ILE A 87 0.12 -10.17 3.36
N THR A 88 -0.98 -9.55 2.91
CA THR A 88 -1.01 -8.10 2.66
C THR A 88 -0.76 -7.30 3.95
N PHE A 89 -1.25 -7.75 5.11
CA PHE A 89 -0.91 -7.16 6.42
C PHE A 89 0.57 -7.29 6.78
N LEU A 90 1.18 -8.44 6.49
CA LEU A 90 2.61 -8.64 6.67
C LEU A 90 3.41 -7.70 5.75
N ARG A 91 2.98 -7.52 4.50
CA ARG A 91 3.60 -6.57 3.57
C ARG A 91 3.50 -5.12 4.07
N LEU A 92 2.35 -4.74 4.62
CA LEU A 92 2.19 -3.46 5.30
C LEU A 92 3.15 -3.31 6.49
N ALA A 93 3.35 -4.36 7.28
CA ALA A 93 4.32 -4.36 8.39
C ALA A 93 5.76 -4.14 7.88
N LEU A 94 6.16 -4.87 6.83
CA LEU A 94 7.47 -4.71 6.19
C LEU A 94 7.68 -3.30 5.64
N LEU A 95 6.66 -2.72 5.01
CA LEU A 95 6.65 -1.33 4.56
C LEU A 95 6.88 -0.35 5.72
N CYS A 96 6.22 -0.55 6.87
CA CYS A 96 6.41 0.31 8.03
C CYS A 96 7.80 0.14 8.66
N VAL A 97 8.43 -1.04 8.58
CA VAL A 97 9.84 -1.19 8.96
C VAL A 97 10.75 -0.39 8.02
N LEU A 98 10.47 -0.38 6.70
CA LEU A 98 11.23 0.41 5.73
C LEU A 98 11.18 1.92 6.00
N SER A 99 10.12 2.43 6.65
CA SER A 99 10.01 3.87 6.94
C SER A 99 11.12 4.38 7.86
N VAL A 100 11.75 3.51 8.64
CA VAL A 100 12.92 3.87 9.47
C VAL A 100 14.07 4.41 8.62
N ALA A 101 14.22 3.92 7.38
CA ALA A 101 15.27 4.39 6.47
C ALA A 101 15.10 5.86 6.06
N LEU A 102 13.92 6.46 6.26
CA LEU A 102 13.67 7.88 6.01
C LEU A 102 14.11 8.79 7.16
N LEU A 103 14.30 8.25 8.37
CA LEU A 103 14.55 9.06 9.57
C LEU A 103 16.00 9.56 9.65
N ARG A 104 16.93 8.92 8.94
CA ARG A 104 18.34 9.28 8.97
C ARG A 104 18.98 9.21 7.59
N ALA A 105 19.67 10.31 7.24
CA ALA A 105 20.51 10.37 6.06
C ALA A 105 21.59 9.27 6.09
N GLY A 106 21.80 8.59 4.96
CA GLY A 106 22.81 7.54 4.84
C GLY A 106 22.37 6.14 5.29
N MET A 107 21.14 5.96 5.78
CA MET A 107 20.60 4.62 6.12
C MET A 107 20.63 3.66 4.95
N LEU A 108 20.31 4.12 3.74
CA LEU A 108 20.40 3.29 2.54
C LEU A 108 21.84 2.82 2.26
N THR A 109 22.84 3.64 2.59
CA THR A 109 24.25 3.26 2.41
C THR A 109 24.70 2.23 3.46
N GLN A 110 24.26 2.40 4.72
CA GLN A 110 24.65 1.52 5.83
C GLN A 110 23.90 0.18 5.81
N MET A 111 22.62 0.20 5.44
CA MET A 111 21.69 -0.92 5.57
C MET A 111 21.07 -1.33 4.23
N GLY A 112 21.66 -0.93 3.10
CA GLY A 112 21.03 -1.10 1.79
C GLY A 112 20.69 -2.55 1.44
N TYR A 113 21.46 -3.53 1.91
CA TYR A 113 21.11 -4.95 1.72
C TYR A 113 19.85 -5.35 2.51
N ALA A 114 19.64 -4.81 3.70
CA ALA A 114 18.43 -5.05 4.49
C ALA A 114 17.21 -4.38 3.84
N VAL A 115 17.35 -3.12 3.39
CA VAL A 115 16.29 -2.40 2.65
C VAL A 115 15.94 -3.16 1.37
N PHE A 116 16.94 -3.61 0.61
CA PHE A 116 16.76 -4.41 -0.59
C PHE A 116 16.06 -5.74 -0.28
N GLY A 117 16.51 -6.48 0.73
CA GLY A 117 15.92 -7.76 1.13
C GLY A 117 14.47 -7.62 1.55
N ILE A 118 14.13 -6.59 2.33
CA ILE A 118 12.74 -6.30 2.73
C ILE A 118 11.89 -5.92 1.52
N ALA A 119 12.41 -5.09 0.61
CA ALA A 119 11.70 -4.69 -0.61
C ALA A 119 11.39 -5.89 -1.52
N VAL A 120 12.38 -6.76 -1.74
CA VAL A 120 12.22 -7.99 -2.53
C VAL A 120 11.26 -8.97 -1.85
N LEU A 121 11.33 -9.10 -0.53
CA LEU A 121 10.40 -9.93 0.23
C LEU A 121 8.97 -9.41 0.08
N ALA A 122 8.75 -8.10 0.25
CA ALA A 122 7.44 -7.49 0.10
C ALA A 122 6.86 -7.66 -1.31
N LEU A 123 7.69 -7.50 -2.35
CA LEU A 123 7.32 -7.75 -3.76
C LEU A 123 7.05 -9.24 -4.04
N SER A 124 7.79 -10.15 -3.41
CA SER A 124 7.57 -11.59 -3.60
C SER A 124 6.26 -12.05 -2.96
N LEU A 125 5.91 -11.46 -1.82
CA LEU A 125 4.65 -11.74 -1.12
C LEU A 125 3.42 -11.25 -1.91
N ASP A 126 3.54 -10.20 -2.71
CA ASP A 126 2.52 -9.70 -3.65
C ASP A 126 2.11 -10.72 -4.73
N GLY A 127 3.09 -11.47 -5.22
CA GLY A 127 2.78 -12.55 -6.16
C GLY A 127 1.98 -13.67 -5.47
N LEU A 128 2.27 -13.92 -4.20
CA LEU A 128 1.75 -15.04 -3.43
C LEU A 128 0.32 -14.81 -2.94
N ASP A 129 -0.01 -13.63 -2.40
CA ASP A 129 -1.37 -13.31 -1.94
C ASP A 129 -2.36 -13.29 -3.11
N GLY A 130 -1.99 -12.69 -4.24
CA GLY A 130 -2.78 -12.67 -5.46
C GLY A 130 -3.00 -14.08 -6.04
N TRP A 131 -1.99 -14.95 -5.99
CA TRP A 131 -2.15 -16.35 -6.41
C TRP A 131 -3.04 -17.14 -5.45
N LEU A 132 -2.86 -17.00 -4.13
CA LEU A 132 -3.69 -17.65 -3.11
C LEU A 132 -5.15 -17.20 -3.18
N ALA A 133 -5.41 -15.91 -3.40
CA ALA A 133 -6.75 -15.37 -3.51
C ALA A 133 -7.53 -15.99 -4.68
N ARG A 134 -6.88 -16.10 -5.86
CA ARG A 134 -7.46 -16.73 -7.05
C ARG A 134 -7.65 -18.24 -6.87
N ARG A 135 -6.66 -18.92 -6.28
CA ARG A 135 -6.71 -20.37 -6.07
C ARG A 135 -7.79 -20.79 -5.08
N ASN A 136 -8.00 -20.01 -4.03
CA ASN A 136 -8.90 -20.37 -2.93
C ASN A 136 -10.29 -19.70 -3.04
N GLY A 137 -10.56 -18.94 -4.10
CA GLY A 137 -11.83 -18.23 -4.27
C GLY A 137 -12.10 -17.17 -3.20
N LEU A 138 -11.03 -16.56 -2.66
CA LEU A 138 -11.10 -15.58 -1.57
C LEU A 138 -10.94 -14.13 -2.06
N SER A 139 -11.20 -13.89 -3.34
CA SER A 139 -11.14 -12.55 -3.94
C SER A 139 -12.29 -11.68 -3.42
N THR A 140 -11.95 -10.55 -2.81
CA THR A 140 -12.93 -9.59 -2.28
C THR A 140 -12.60 -8.17 -2.74
N ALA A 141 -13.61 -7.30 -2.81
CA ALA A 141 -13.42 -5.89 -3.14
C ALA A 141 -12.52 -5.17 -2.11
N PHE A 142 -12.66 -5.54 -0.83
CA PHE A 142 -11.77 -5.06 0.23
C PHE A 142 -10.32 -5.49 -0.02
N GLY A 143 -10.06 -6.80 -0.18
CA GLY A 143 -8.72 -7.33 -0.37
C GLY A 143 -8.03 -6.72 -1.58
N ALA A 144 -8.74 -6.59 -2.71
CA ALA A 144 -8.19 -5.96 -3.92
C ALA A 144 -7.84 -4.48 -3.72
N ARG A 145 -8.62 -3.73 -2.94
CA ARG A 145 -8.28 -2.33 -2.60
C ARG A 145 -7.13 -2.25 -1.62
N PHE A 146 -7.13 -3.10 -0.61
CA PHE A 146 -6.09 -3.12 0.41
C PHE A 146 -4.72 -3.46 -0.18
N ASP A 147 -4.66 -4.51 -0.99
CA ASP A 147 -3.48 -4.94 -1.76
C ASP A 147 -2.91 -3.79 -2.62
N MET A 148 -3.78 -3.18 -3.42
CA MET A 148 -3.42 -2.06 -4.29
C MET A 148 -2.95 -0.81 -3.54
N GLU A 149 -3.45 -0.52 -2.33
CA GLU A 149 -2.95 0.59 -1.51
C GLU A 149 -1.59 0.26 -0.89
N VAL A 150 -1.37 -0.97 -0.44
CA VAL A 150 -0.08 -1.42 0.11
C VAL A 150 1.01 -1.39 -0.98
N ASP A 151 0.69 -1.80 -2.21
CA ASP A 151 1.59 -1.69 -3.37
C ASP A 151 2.04 -0.26 -3.64
N ALA A 152 1.07 0.65 -3.70
CA ALA A 152 1.35 2.05 -3.99
C ALA A 152 2.11 2.73 -2.85
N ALA A 153 1.76 2.38 -1.60
CA ALA A 153 2.50 2.83 -0.44
C ALA A 153 3.95 2.31 -0.46
N LEU A 154 4.17 1.05 -0.89
CA LEU A 154 5.52 0.48 -1.01
C LEU A 154 6.32 1.22 -2.08
N ALA A 155 5.72 1.43 -3.26
CA ALA A 155 6.36 2.19 -4.32
C ALA A 155 6.72 3.63 -3.87
N CYS A 156 5.81 4.29 -3.15
CA CYS A 156 6.02 5.60 -2.55
C CYS A 156 7.19 5.58 -1.55
N MET A 157 7.18 4.64 -0.61
CA MET A 157 8.22 4.48 0.40
C MET A 157 9.60 4.27 -0.23
N LEU A 158 9.72 3.34 -1.19
CA LEU A 158 10.99 3.09 -1.88
C LEU A 158 11.45 4.31 -2.68
N SER A 159 10.53 5.03 -3.32
CA SER A 159 10.85 6.24 -4.08
C SER A 159 11.39 7.35 -3.16
N LEU A 160 10.80 7.54 -1.97
CA LEU A 160 11.28 8.49 -0.98
C LEU A 160 12.65 8.09 -0.43
N ILE A 161 12.86 6.81 -0.11
CA ILE A 161 14.16 6.31 0.36
C ILE A 161 15.24 6.59 -0.68
N LEU A 162 14.96 6.31 -1.96
CA LEU A 162 15.90 6.54 -3.07
C LEU A 162 16.21 8.02 -3.30
N LEU A 163 15.18 8.88 -3.22
CA LEU A 163 15.33 10.33 -3.36
C LEU A 163 16.17 10.91 -2.21
N MET A 164 15.87 10.55 -0.97
CA MET A 164 16.59 11.02 0.21
C MET A 164 18.05 10.54 0.23
N ALA A 165 18.31 9.35 -0.32
CA ALA A 165 19.67 8.84 -0.47
C ALA A 165 20.46 9.48 -1.61
N GLY A 166 19.84 10.34 -2.44
CA GLY A 166 20.48 10.97 -3.59
C GLY A 166 20.94 9.99 -4.67
N ARG A 167 20.36 8.78 -4.72
CA ARG A 167 20.74 7.72 -5.69
C ARG A 167 20.24 8.04 -7.11
N VAL A 168 19.09 8.70 -7.19
CA VAL A 168 18.38 9.07 -8.42
C VAL A 168 17.73 10.44 -8.21
N GLY A 169 17.32 11.10 -9.30
CA GLY A 169 16.71 12.42 -9.21
C GLY A 169 15.22 12.36 -8.84
N ILE A 170 14.57 13.53 -8.96
CA ILE A 170 13.15 13.71 -8.64
C ILE A 170 12.21 12.87 -9.52
N GLU A 171 12.68 12.40 -10.67
CA GLU A 171 11.95 11.50 -11.57
C GLU A 171 11.43 10.24 -10.87
N VAL A 172 12.11 9.76 -9.82
CA VAL A 172 11.69 8.57 -9.06
C VAL A 172 10.33 8.79 -8.39
N LEU A 173 9.95 10.03 -8.09
CA LEU A 173 8.64 10.33 -7.50
C LEU A 173 7.49 9.98 -8.45
N ILE A 174 7.72 9.96 -9.76
CA ILE A 174 6.72 9.47 -10.73
C ILE A 174 6.37 8.00 -10.44
N LEU A 175 7.38 7.20 -10.08
CA LEU A 175 7.21 5.79 -9.70
C LEU A 175 6.51 5.63 -8.35
N GLY A 176 6.66 6.55 -7.42
CA GLY A 176 6.06 6.41 -6.08
C GLY A 176 4.66 7.02 -5.96
N PHE A 177 4.40 8.12 -6.66
CA PHE A 177 3.26 9.00 -6.39
C PHE A 177 2.22 9.02 -7.49
N SER A 178 2.41 8.29 -8.59
CA SER A 178 1.47 8.26 -9.73
C SER A 178 0.03 7.94 -9.32
N ARG A 179 -0.17 6.94 -8.45
CA ARG A 179 -1.49 6.59 -7.90
C ARG A 179 -2.12 7.76 -7.13
N TYR A 180 -1.38 8.34 -6.20
CA TYR A 180 -1.90 9.41 -5.34
C TYR A 180 -2.18 10.68 -6.15
N ALA A 181 -1.34 10.99 -7.13
CA ALA A 181 -1.57 12.05 -8.10
C ALA A 181 -2.88 11.82 -8.89
N PHE A 182 -3.14 10.58 -9.32
CA PHE A 182 -4.40 10.23 -10.01
C PHE A 182 -5.62 10.38 -9.10
N LEU A 183 -5.55 9.93 -7.84
CA LEU A 183 -6.61 10.12 -6.86
C LEU A 183 -6.92 11.60 -6.64
N LEU A 184 -5.88 12.42 -6.44
CA LEU A 184 -6.01 13.87 -6.25
C LEU A 184 -6.57 14.56 -7.50
N ALA A 185 -6.08 14.20 -8.68
CA ALA A 185 -6.60 14.73 -9.94
C ALA A 185 -8.09 14.37 -10.13
N GLY A 186 -8.49 13.16 -9.72
CA GLY A 186 -9.88 12.72 -9.74
C GLY A 186 -10.81 13.49 -8.81
N ILE A 187 -10.32 14.29 -7.86
CA ILE A 187 -11.16 15.20 -7.05
C ILE A 187 -11.76 16.31 -7.91
N TRP A 188 -10.95 16.87 -8.81
CA TRP A 188 -11.34 18.00 -9.66
C TRP A 188 -11.86 17.54 -11.02
N LEU A 189 -11.27 16.48 -11.57
CA LEU A 189 -11.59 15.91 -12.87
C LEU A 189 -12.39 14.62 -12.67
N THR A 190 -13.69 14.74 -12.38
CA THR A 190 -14.55 13.60 -12.05
C THR A 190 -14.60 12.53 -13.14
N TRP A 191 -14.37 12.89 -14.41
CA TRP A 191 -14.25 11.95 -15.53
C TRP A 191 -13.05 10.99 -15.40
N LEU A 192 -12.02 11.34 -14.63
CA LEU A 192 -10.91 10.42 -14.30
C LEU A 192 -11.35 9.27 -13.38
N ARG A 193 -12.48 9.40 -12.68
CA ARG A 193 -13.01 8.34 -11.80
C ARG A 193 -13.78 7.26 -12.55
N ALA A 194 -13.99 7.42 -13.86
CA ALA A 194 -14.71 6.44 -14.65
C ALA A 194 -13.96 5.08 -14.65
N PRO A 195 -14.68 3.95 -14.64
CA PRO A 195 -14.05 2.64 -14.60
C PRO A 195 -13.18 2.43 -15.83
N LEU A 196 -11.89 2.16 -15.59
CA LEU A 196 -10.95 1.83 -16.64
C LEU A 196 -11.08 0.33 -16.98
N PRO A 197 -11.03 -0.06 -18.27
CA PRO A 197 -11.11 -1.47 -18.66
C PRO A 197 -9.92 -2.24 -18.09
N GLU A 198 -10.12 -3.45 -17.55
CA GLU A 198 -9.02 -4.26 -17.05
C GLU A 198 -8.06 -4.61 -18.20
N ARG A 199 -6.79 -4.19 -18.07
CA ARG A 199 -5.76 -4.41 -19.08
C ARG A 199 -4.54 -5.05 -18.42
N PHE A 200 -4.15 -6.23 -18.89
CA PHE A 200 -2.93 -6.92 -18.46
C PHE A 200 -1.69 -6.02 -18.53
N GLY A 201 -1.60 -5.14 -19.53
CA GLY A 201 -0.49 -4.20 -19.68
C GLY A 201 -0.26 -3.29 -18.47
N ARG A 202 -1.32 -2.84 -17.78
CA ARG A 202 -1.17 -2.00 -16.57
C ARG A 202 -0.56 -2.77 -15.42
N LYS A 203 -0.97 -4.02 -15.27
CA LYS A 203 -0.43 -4.91 -14.24
C LYS A 203 1.06 -5.16 -14.48
N VAL A 204 1.45 -5.39 -15.73
CA VAL A 204 2.87 -5.55 -16.11
C VAL A 204 3.67 -4.28 -15.78
N VAL A 205 3.17 -3.10 -16.15
CA VAL A 205 3.85 -1.83 -15.86
C VAL A 205 4.01 -1.60 -14.35
N CYS A 206 2.99 -1.93 -13.54
CA CYS A 206 3.08 -1.84 -12.08
C CYS A 206 4.15 -2.76 -11.49
N VAL A 207 4.20 -4.02 -11.95
CA VAL A 207 5.23 -4.99 -11.51
C VAL A 207 6.63 -4.52 -11.93
N LEU A 208 6.78 -4.01 -13.16
CA LEU A 208 8.05 -3.46 -13.64
C LEU A 208 8.48 -2.22 -12.85
N GLN A 209 7.53 -1.36 -12.47
CA GLN A 209 7.76 -0.17 -11.66
C GLN A 209 8.27 -0.52 -10.27
N ILE A 210 7.57 -1.41 -9.53
CA ILE A 210 8.01 -1.83 -8.19
C ILE A 210 9.32 -2.61 -8.28
N GLY A 211 9.46 -3.49 -9.28
CA GLY A 211 10.70 -4.20 -9.56
C GLY A 211 11.88 -3.27 -9.84
N ALA A 212 11.68 -2.22 -10.63
CA ALA A 212 12.69 -1.18 -10.86
C ALA A 212 13.09 -0.48 -9.56
N LEU A 213 12.12 -0.12 -8.70
CA LEU A 213 12.40 0.46 -7.39
C LEU A 213 13.22 -0.49 -6.49
N CYS A 214 12.90 -1.79 -6.48
CA CYS A 214 13.70 -2.78 -5.77
C CYS A 214 15.14 -2.84 -6.30
N VAL A 215 15.33 -2.86 -7.63
CA VAL A 215 16.68 -2.85 -8.24
C VAL A 215 17.44 -1.57 -7.88
N LEU A 216 16.79 -0.41 -7.88
CA LEU A 216 17.44 0.87 -7.57
C LEU A 216 17.95 0.95 -6.12
N VAL A 217 17.33 0.23 -5.20
CA VAL A 217 17.74 0.15 -3.78
C VAL A 217 18.98 -0.75 -3.59
N LEU A 218 19.31 -1.60 -4.57
CA LEU A 218 20.43 -2.53 -4.49
C LEU A 218 21.77 -1.80 -4.23
N PRO A 219 22.52 -2.20 -3.19
CA PRO A 219 23.88 -1.71 -2.98
C PRO A 219 24.79 -2.05 -4.17
N GLY A 220 25.68 -1.13 -4.56
CA GLY A 220 26.64 -1.34 -5.64
C GLY A 220 26.10 -1.08 -7.06
N LEU A 221 24.83 -0.70 -7.23
CA LEU A 221 24.30 -0.32 -8.53
C LEU A 221 25.02 0.93 -9.08
N PRO A 222 25.63 0.87 -10.29
CA PRO A 222 26.33 2.02 -10.87
C PRO A 222 25.40 3.22 -11.09
N PRO A 223 25.85 4.47 -10.85
CA PRO A 223 24.98 5.66 -10.95
C PRO A 223 24.34 5.85 -12.34
N LEU A 224 25.10 5.57 -13.41
CA LEU A 224 24.57 5.65 -14.78
C LEU A 224 23.44 4.65 -14.99
N LEU A 225 23.61 3.41 -14.51
CA LEU A 225 22.61 2.37 -14.63
C LEU A 225 21.37 2.70 -13.78
N ALA A 226 21.55 3.21 -12.57
CA ALA A 226 20.46 3.68 -11.72
C ALA A 226 19.64 4.78 -12.42
N LYS A 227 20.30 5.76 -13.04
CA LYS A 227 19.64 6.83 -13.79
C LYS A 227 18.88 6.30 -15.01
N VAL A 228 19.47 5.39 -15.78
CA VAL A 228 18.82 4.77 -16.95
C VAL A 228 17.58 3.97 -16.53
N ILE A 229 17.69 3.15 -15.48
CA ILE A 229 16.55 2.38 -14.95
C ILE A 229 15.46 3.31 -14.46
N SER A 230 15.81 4.33 -13.68
CA SER A 230 14.83 5.28 -13.11
C SER A 230 14.09 6.05 -14.20
N LEU A 231 14.80 6.64 -15.17
CA LEU A 231 14.19 7.36 -16.28
C LEU A 231 13.39 6.44 -17.21
N GLY A 232 13.90 5.24 -17.49
CA GLY A 232 13.21 4.25 -18.32
C GLY A 232 11.91 3.78 -17.69
N ALA A 233 11.93 3.45 -16.40
CA ALA A 233 10.73 3.07 -15.65
C ALA A 233 9.74 4.24 -15.55
N ALA A 234 10.22 5.46 -15.27
CA ALA A 234 9.37 6.64 -15.17
C ALA A 234 8.70 6.95 -16.50
N GLY A 235 9.45 6.91 -17.61
CA GLY A 235 8.93 7.10 -18.96
C GLY A 235 7.91 6.04 -19.36
N LEU A 236 8.18 4.77 -19.05
CA LEU A 236 7.23 3.68 -19.30
C LEU A 236 5.92 3.87 -18.52
N LEU A 237 6.03 4.28 -17.26
CA LEU A 237 4.89 4.54 -16.39
C LEU A 237 4.07 5.73 -16.90
N THR A 238 4.73 6.85 -17.19
CA THR A 238 4.09 8.05 -17.76
C THR A 238 3.41 7.73 -19.09
N TRP A 239 4.02 6.93 -19.95
CA TRP A 239 3.41 6.49 -21.20
C TRP A 239 2.15 5.65 -20.96
N SER A 240 2.22 4.67 -20.06
CA SER A 240 1.06 3.83 -19.71
C SER A 240 -0.08 4.68 -19.14
N PHE A 241 0.22 5.57 -18.20
CA PHE A 241 -0.78 6.48 -17.61
C PHE A 241 -1.33 7.47 -18.63
N GLY A 242 -0.49 8.04 -19.49
CA GLY A 242 -0.91 8.97 -20.53
C GLY A 242 -1.93 8.34 -21.47
N ARG A 243 -1.74 7.07 -21.86
CA ARG A 243 -2.71 6.32 -22.66
C ARG A 243 -4.06 6.14 -21.95
N ASP A 244 -4.04 5.92 -20.64
CA ASP A 244 -5.26 5.77 -19.85
C ASP A 244 -6.03 7.09 -19.72
N VAL A 245 -5.31 8.19 -19.48
CA VAL A 245 -5.90 9.53 -19.43
C VAL A 245 -6.49 9.93 -20.78
N LEU A 246 -5.79 9.68 -21.89
CA LEU A 246 -6.29 9.96 -23.24
C LEU A 246 -7.54 9.13 -23.58
N TYR A 247 -7.56 7.86 -23.16
CA TYR A 247 -8.72 6.99 -23.34
C TYR A 247 -9.95 7.51 -22.58
N LEU A 248 -9.76 7.99 -21.35
CA LEU A 248 -10.85 8.59 -20.57
C LEU A 248 -11.28 9.94 -21.13
N ALA A 249 -10.34 10.76 -21.60
CA ALA A 249 -10.63 12.06 -22.21
C ALA A 249 -11.42 11.92 -23.53
N ALA A 250 -11.15 10.89 -24.32
CA ALA A 250 -11.88 10.59 -25.55
C ALA A 250 -13.31 10.07 -25.31
N ARG A 251 -13.67 9.75 -24.06
CA ARG A 251 -15.01 9.28 -23.64
C ARG A 251 -15.75 10.28 -22.74
N ARG A 252 -15.19 11.49 -22.60
CA ARG A 252 -15.85 12.64 -21.98
C ARG A 252 -16.82 13.28 -22.97
#